data_AF-A0AAU7NHI1-F1
#
_entry.id   AF-A0AAU7NHI1-F1
#
_cell.length_a   1.000
_cell.length_b   1.000
_cell.length_c   1.000
_cell.angle_alpha   90.00
_cell.angle_beta   90.00
_cell.angle_gamma   90.00
#
_symmetry.space_group_name_H-M   'P 1'
#
loop_
_entity.id
_entity.type
_entity.pdbx_description
1 polymer ?
#
loop_
_entity_poly.entity_id
_entity_poly.type
_entity_poly.pdbx_seq_one_letter_code
_entity_poly.pdbx_strand_id
1 'polypeptide(L)'
;MIIALKSLLKTINGCKRMKTLFEDIVLKNTKQFIFRVQELNDGSYEVIQQACRVFPDKRVVVQSEKKWHYADLTALREGEYANSRQGRLFLDDQFWIGKLA
;
A
#
# COMPACT_ATOMS: atom_id res chain seq x y z
N MET A 1 -27.09 -9.17 30.12
CA MET A 1 -25.78 -9.28 29.42
C MET A 1 -25.73 -8.43 28.12
N ILE A 2 -26.22 -7.18 28.13
CA ILE A 2 -26.30 -6.33 26.91
C ILE A 2 -25.09 -5.37 26.81
N ILE A 3 -24.37 -5.16 27.91
CA ILE A 3 -23.26 -4.20 27.99
C ILE A 3 -22.01 -4.70 27.23
N ALA A 4 -21.75 -6.02 27.27
CA ALA A 4 -20.60 -6.63 26.58
C ALA A 4 -20.69 -6.50 25.05
N LEU A 5 -21.88 -6.64 24.46
CA LEU A 5 -22.07 -6.55 23.01
C LEU A 5 -21.81 -5.13 22.47
N LYS A 6 -22.22 -4.09 23.21
CA LYS A 6 -21.98 -2.68 22.84
C LYS A 6 -20.49 -2.32 22.93
N SER A 7 -19.77 -2.88 23.89
CA SER A 7 -18.31 -2.71 23.98
C SER A 7 -17.60 -3.37 22.80
N LEU A 8 -18.01 -4.60 22.43
CA LEU A 8 -17.43 -5.33 21.31
C LEU A 8 -17.63 -4.62 19.97
N LEU A 9 -18.82 -4.04 19.74
CA LEU A 9 -19.12 -3.26 18.54
C LEU A 9 -18.28 -1.97 18.44
N LYS A 10 -17.97 -1.32 19.56
CA LYS A 10 -17.02 -0.18 19.57
C LYS A 10 -15.59 -0.61 19.21
N THR A 11 -15.16 -1.79 19.67
CA THR A 11 -13.83 -2.34 19.33
C THR A 11 -13.74 -2.73 17.85
N ILE A 12 -14.82 -3.25 17.26
CA ILE A 12 -14.88 -3.64 15.84
C ILE A 12 -14.90 -2.39 14.92
N ASN A 13 -15.56 -1.30 15.35
CA ASN A 13 -15.54 -0.02 14.63
C ASN A 13 -14.19 0.73 14.72
N GLY A 14 -13.30 0.34 15.64
CA GLY A 14 -11.95 0.87 15.76
C GLY A 14 -10.91 0.15 14.90
N CYS A 15 -11.25 -0.98 14.30
CA CYS A 15 -10.37 -1.69 13.38
C CYS A 15 -10.59 -1.12 11.97
N LYS A 16 -10.04 0.08 11.71
CA LYS A 16 -9.90 0.59 10.33
C LYS A 16 -9.25 -0.53 9.52
N ARG A 17 -9.91 -1.02 8.46
CA ARG A 17 -9.32 -2.05 7.60
C ARG A 17 -8.17 -1.44 6.82
N MET A 18 -7.06 -2.16 6.71
CA MET A 18 -5.99 -1.85 5.78
C MET A 18 -6.58 -1.59 4.38
N LYS A 19 -6.26 -0.44 3.80
CA LYS A 19 -6.83 0.03 2.55
C LYS A 19 -5.72 0.23 1.53
N THR A 20 -5.79 -0.46 0.40
CA THR A 20 -4.93 -0.16 -0.75
C THR A 20 -5.36 1.17 -1.37
N LEU A 21 -4.43 2.10 -1.46
CA LEU A 21 -4.63 3.44 -2.01
C LEU A 21 -4.24 3.51 -3.48
N PHE A 22 -3.16 2.82 -3.83
CA PHE A 22 -2.62 2.76 -5.18
C PHE A 22 -1.98 1.39 -5.42
N GLU A 23 -2.16 0.87 -6.62
CA GLU A 23 -1.51 -0.36 -7.07
C GLU A 23 -1.17 -0.26 -8.56
N ASP A 24 0.10 -0.48 -8.88
CA ASP A 24 0.60 -0.62 -10.24
C ASP A 24 1.33 -1.95 -10.39
N ILE A 25 0.82 -2.80 -11.29
CA ILE A 25 1.37 -4.13 -11.58
C ILE A 25 1.80 -4.16 -13.04
N VAL A 26 3.11 -4.27 -13.27
CA VAL A 26 3.69 -4.31 -14.61
C VAL A 26 4.25 -5.71 -14.87
N LEU A 27 3.65 -6.41 -15.83
CA LEU A 27 4.16 -7.69 -16.32
C LEU A 27 5.11 -7.48 -17.51
N LYS A 28 6.29 -8.11 -17.47
CA LYS A 28 7.27 -8.11 -18.56
C LYS A 28 7.86 -9.51 -18.74
N ASN A 29 7.41 -10.22 -19.77
CA ASN A 29 7.80 -11.61 -20.07
C ASN A 29 7.62 -12.50 -18.83
N THR A 30 8.74 -12.85 -18.21
CA THR A 30 8.83 -13.76 -17.07
C THR A 30 9.17 -13.01 -15.77
N LYS A 31 8.94 -11.69 -15.74
CA LYS A 31 9.09 -10.82 -14.58
C LYS A 31 7.79 -10.05 -14.34
N GLN A 32 7.46 -9.82 -13.07
CA GLN A 32 6.35 -8.96 -12.67
C GLN A 32 6.89 -7.95 -11.64
N PHE A 33 6.54 -6.68 -11.80
CA PHE A 33 6.90 -5.61 -10.88
C PHE A 33 5.62 -5.08 -10.24
N ILE A 34 5.58 -5.10 -8.91
CA ILE A 34 4.40 -4.68 -8.14
C ILE A 34 4.82 -3.45 -7.33
N PHE A 35 4.03 -2.39 -7.41
CA PHE A 35 4.14 -1.24 -6.54
C PHE A 35 2.79 -1.00 -5.89
N ARG A 36 2.75 -0.99 -4.56
CA ARG A 36 1.51 -0.84 -3.77
C ARG A 36 1.71 0.18 -2.67
N VAL A 37 0.70 1.01 -2.46
CA VAL A 37 0.60 1.94 -1.33
C VAL A 37 -0.64 1.60 -0.52
N GLN A 38 -0.49 1.48 0.79
CA GLN A 38 -1.56 1.07 1.70
C GLN A 38 -1.64 2.03 2.88
N GLU A 39 -2.87 2.38 3.29
CA GLU A 39 -3.16 2.97 4.61
C GLU A 39 -3.37 1.82 5.58
N LEU A 40 -2.61 1.80 6.68
CA LEU A 40 -2.72 0.83 7.75
C LEU A 40 -3.80 1.21 8.76
N ASN A 41 -4.11 0.29 9.67
CA ASN A 41 -5.21 0.44 10.62
C ASN A 41 -5.00 1.62 11.60
N ASP A 42 -3.75 1.95 11.89
CA ASP A 42 -3.34 3.07 12.75
C ASP A 42 -3.30 4.42 12.00
N GLY A 43 -3.60 4.44 10.70
CA GLY A 43 -3.56 5.65 9.86
C GLY A 43 -2.19 5.95 9.26
N SER A 44 -1.17 5.15 9.58
CA SER A 44 0.13 5.20 8.89
C SER A 44 0.04 4.59 7.49
N TYR A 45 1.12 4.71 6.72
CA TYR A 45 1.18 4.24 5.34
C TYR A 45 2.34 3.27 5.13
N GLU A 46 2.09 2.22 4.35
CA GLU A 46 3.11 1.30 3.86
C GLU A 46 3.20 1.38 2.34
N VAL A 47 4.42 1.51 1.83
CA VAL A 47 4.74 1.40 0.41
C VAL A 47 5.53 0.13 0.19
N ILE A 48 5.05 -0.74 -0.68
CA ILE A 48 5.66 -2.02 -1.03
C ILE A 48 6.06 -1.98 -2.49
N GLN A 49 7.33 -2.28 -2.78
CA GLN A 49 7.80 -2.51 -4.14
C GLN A 49 8.41 -3.91 -4.24
N GLN A 50 7.89 -4.73 -5.15
CA GLN A 50 8.35 -6.09 -5.38
C GLN A 50 8.79 -6.29 -6.82
N ALA A 51 9.86 -7.06 -7.00
CA ALA A 51 10.19 -7.69 -8.27
C ALA A 51 10.00 -9.20 -8.14
N CYS A 52 9.18 -9.76 -9.01
CA CYS A 52 8.78 -11.15 -8.99
C CYS A 52 9.22 -11.87 -10.27
N ARG A 53 9.48 -13.17 -10.14
CA ARG A 53 9.64 -14.11 -11.26
C ARG A 53 8.29 -14.74 -11.56
N VAL A 54 7.89 -14.73 -12.83
CA VAL A 54 6.71 -15.47 -13.32
C VAL A 54 7.20 -16.70 -14.07
N PHE A 55 6.80 -17.88 -13.61
CA PHE A 55 7.16 -19.16 -14.20
C PHE A 55 6.12 -19.61 -15.26
N PRO A 56 6.45 -20.56 -16.15
CA PRO A 56 5.53 -21.05 -17.18
C PRO A 56 4.23 -21.66 -16.64
N ASP A 57 4.28 -22.21 -15.42
CA ASP A 57 3.12 -22.70 -14.65
C ASP A 57 2.27 -21.57 -14.04
N LYS A 58 2.56 -20.31 -14.37
CA LYS A 58 1.96 -19.07 -13.82
C LYS A 58 2.26 -18.82 -12.34
N ARG A 59 3.10 -19.63 -11.71
CA ARG A 59 3.54 -19.37 -10.34
C ARG A 59 4.35 -18.07 -10.31
N VAL A 60 4.04 -17.22 -9.33
CA VAL A 60 4.75 -15.97 -9.07
C VAL A 60 5.58 -16.14 -7.81
N VAL A 61 6.88 -15.84 -7.90
CA VAL A 61 7.79 -15.88 -6.75
C VAL A 61 8.46 -14.54 -6.60
N VAL A 62 8.32 -13.91 -5.42
CA VAL A 62 9.02 -12.67 -5.08
C VAL A 62 10.52 -12.95 -5.08
N GLN A 63 11.26 -12.18 -5.87
CA GLN A 63 12.74 -12.24 -5.94
C GLN A 63 13.37 -11.16 -5.08
N SER A 64 12.74 -9.99 -5.03
CA SER A 64 13.12 -8.91 -4.11
C SER A 64 11.88 -8.13 -3.67
N GLU A 65 11.96 -7.57 -2.48
CA GLU A 65 10.96 -6.70 -1.88
C GLU A 65 11.66 -5.56 -1.16
N LYS A 66 11.18 -4.33 -1.35
CA LYS A 66 11.51 -3.18 -0.52
C LYS A 66 10.22 -2.63 0.06
N LYS A 67 10.25 -2.32 1.35
CA LYS A 67 9.15 -1.71 2.08
C LYS A 67 9.60 -0.41 2.70
N TRP A 68 8.68 0.55 2.73
CA TRP A 68 8.83 1.79 3.46
C TRP A 68 7.58 2.03 4.28
N HIS A 69 7.78 2.59 5.46
CA HIS A 69 6.71 2.94 6.37
C HIS A 69 6.75 4.45 6.63
N TYR A 70 5.59 5.10 6.59
CA TYR A 70 5.45 6.54 6.77
C TYR A 70 4.33 6.83 7.77
N ALA A 71 4.60 7.69 8.74
CA ALA A 71 3.67 7.96 9.83
C ALA A 71 2.41 8.72 9.38
N ASP A 72 2.54 9.57 8.36
CA ASP A 72 1.48 10.45 7.89
C ASP A 72 1.58 10.73 6.38
N LEU A 73 0.60 11.47 5.85
CA LEU A 73 0.50 11.81 4.41
C LEU A 73 1.66 12.69 3.92
N THR A 74 2.19 13.57 4.77
CA THR A 74 3.30 14.46 4.39
C THR A 74 4.58 13.64 4.26
N ALA A 75 4.89 12.79 5.23
CA ALA A 75 6.01 11.86 5.17
C ALA A 75 5.87 10.89 4.00
N LEU A 76 4.65 10.40 3.72
CA LEU A 76 4.39 9.59 2.53
C LEU A 76 4.70 10.37 1.25
N ARG A 77 4.31 11.63 1.13
CA ARG A 77 4.53 12.45 -0.08
C ARG A 77 6.01 12.62 -0.41
N GLU A 78 6.85 12.76 0.61
CA GLU A 78 8.29 12.99 0.49
C GLU A 78 9.13 11.70 0.51
N GLY A 79 8.46 10.54 0.52
CA GLY A 79 9.10 9.25 0.72
C GLY A 79 10.11 8.86 -0.36
N GLU A 80 11.13 8.06 0.03
CA GLU A 80 12.22 7.62 -0.84
C GLU A 80 11.77 6.86 -2.10
N TYR A 81 10.58 6.26 -2.06
CA TYR A 81 10.01 5.51 -3.18
C TYR A 81 9.78 6.39 -4.42
N ALA A 82 9.69 7.72 -4.23
CA ALA A 82 9.50 8.72 -5.27
C ALA A 82 10.60 8.71 -6.34
N ASN A 83 11.77 8.15 -6.04
CA ASN A 83 12.86 8.00 -7.01
C ASN A 83 12.56 6.95 -8.10
N SER A 84 11.57 6.09 -7.89
CA SER A 84 11.16 5.08 -8.87
C SER A 84 10.12 5.63 -9.86
N ARG A 85 10.00 5.01 -11.05
CA ARG A 85 8.95 5.36 -12.02
C ARG A 85 7.55 5.17 -11.42
N GLN A 86 7.31 4.04 -10.76
CA GLN A 86 6.00 3.71 -10.18
C GLN A 86 5.67 4.63 -9.00
N GLY A 87 6.69 5.03 -8.22
CA GLY A 87 6.56 6.06 -7.20
C GLY A 87 6.10 7.40 -7.76
N ARG A 88 6.68 7.85 -8.87
CA ARG A 88 6.23 9.09 -9.55
C ARG A 88 4.79 8.97 -10.06
N LEU A 89 4.40 7.83 -10.62
CA LEU A 89 3.00 7.61 -11.02
C LEU A 89 2.03 7.72 -9.84
N PHE A 90 2.40 7.21 -8.67
CA PHE A 90 1.61 7.41 -7.46
C PHE A 90 1.56 8.89 -7.04
N LEU A 91 2.67 9.63 -7.16
CA LEU A 91 2.69 11.06 -6.84
C LEU A 91 1.83 11.91 -7.79
N ASP A 92 1.60 11.45 -9.01
CA ASP A 92 0.74 12.10 -10.00
C ASP A 92 -0.72 11.60 -9.96
N ASP A 93 -1.03 10.63 -9.09
CA ASP A 93 -2.36 10.02 -8.97
C ASP A 93 -3.41 10.97 -8.36
N GLN A 94 -4.68 10.79 -8.75
CA GLN A 94 -5.81 11.58 -8.22
C GLN A 94 -6.02 11.42 -6.72
N PHE A 95 -5.46 10.37 -6.10
CA PHE A 95 -5.43 10.18 -4.66
C PHE A 95 -5.04 11.46 -3.89
N TRP A 96 -4.13 12.27 -4.43
CA TRP A 96 -3.60 13.46 -3.75
C TRP A 96 -4.50 14.68 -3.78
N ILE A 97 -5.55 14.70 -4.61
CA ILE A 97 -6.43 15.87 -4.75
C ILE A 97 -7.15 16.13 -3.42
N GLY A 98 -6.89 17.32 -2.84
CA GLY A 98 -7.50 17.75 -1.57
C GLY A 98 -6.98 17.05 -0.31
N LYS A 99 -5.84 16.35 -0.37
CA LYS A 99 -5.24 15.63 0.78
C LYS A 99 -4.19 16.40 1.56
N LEU A 100 -3.55 17.39 0.93
CA LEU A 100 -2.46 18.20 1.51
C LEU A 100 -2.80 19.70 1.47
N ALA A 101 -4.09 20.03 1.27
CA ALA A 101 -4.60 21.40 1.22
C ALA A 101 -5.02 21.88 2.61
#